data_AF-A0A661K4G9-F1
#
_entry.id   AF-A0A661K4G9-F1
#
_cell.length_a   1.000
_cell.length_b   1.000
_cell.length_c   1.000
_cell.angle_alpha   90.00
_cell.angle_beta   90.00
_cell.angle_gamma   90.00
#
_symmetry.space_group_name_H-M   'P 1'
#
loop_
_entity.id
_entity.type
_entity.pdbx_description
1 polymer ?
#
loop_
_entity_poly.entity_id
_entity_poly.type
_entity_poly.pdbx_seq_one_letter_code
_entity_poly.pdbx_strand_id
1 'polypeptide(L)'
;FLKSLHERAAKGEILTANQIHPELCKLAGREVSIHYVYRLLDRHGWRKMAARPHHVKRDKETQESFKKTSPKSSGRSPKKHHPTKG
;
A
#
# COMPACT_ATOMS: atom_id res chain seq x y z
N PHE A 1 0.75 -3.70 22.38
CA PHE A 1 2.05 -3.83 21.69
C PHE A 1 1.92 -3.69 20.17
N LEU A 2 1.36 -4.68 19.45
CA LEU A 2 1.32 -4.66 17.97
C LEU A 2 0.64 -3.43 17.35
N LYS A 3 -0.40 -2.87 17.99
CA LYS A 3 -1.03 -1.61 17.54
C LYS A 3 -0.06 -0.41 17.55
N SER A 4 0.74 -0.26 18.60
CA SER A 4 1.76 0.81 18.67
C SER A 4 2.86 0.61 17.64
N LEU A 5 3.26 -0.64 17.38
CA LEU A 5 4.18 -0.95 16.28
C LEU A 5 3.59 -0.61 14.91
N HIS A 6 2.28 -0.81 14.73
CA HIS A 6 1.60 -0.46 13.49
C HIS A 6 1.62 1.06 13.23
N GLU A 7 1.38 1.89 14.24
CA GLU A 7 1.46 3.35 14.12
C GLU A 7 2.87 3.83 13.76
N ARG A 8 3.90 3.26 14.41
CA ARG A 8 5.31 3.55 14.10
C ARG A 8 5.72 3.05 12.72
N ALA A 9 5.25 1.86 12.32
CA ALA A 9 5.48 1.31 10.98
C ALA A 9 4.79 2.14 9.90
N ALA A 10 3.59 2.67 10.15
CA ALA A 10 2.88 3.55 9.24
C ALA A 10 3.63 4.88 9.00
N LYS A 11 4.40 5.34 10.00
CA LYS A 11 5.32 6.48 9.88
C LYS A 11 6.67 6.14 9.22
N GLY A 12 6.93 4.86 8.94
CA GLY A 12 8.19 4.38 8.38
C GLY A 12 9.31 4.22 9.41
N GLU A 13 9.01 4.25 10.71
CA GLU A 13 10.01 4.16 11.79
C GLU A 13 10.41 2.71 12.11
N ILE A 14 9.57 1.72 11.75
CA ILE A 14 9.83 0.29 11.97
C ILE A 14 9.74 -0.44 10.63
N LEU A 15 10.87 -0.98 10.18
CA LEU A 15 10.99 -1.60 8.86
C LEU A 15 11.21 -3.12 8.92
N THR A 16 11.67 -3.68 10.04
CA THR A 16 12.16 -5.07 10.06
C THR A 16 11.81 -5.84 11.34
N ALA A 17 11.62 -7.16 11.20
CA ALA A 17 11.37 -8.07 12.33
C ALA A 17 12.49 -8.05 13.38
N ASN A 18 13.72 -7.74 12.98
CA ASN A 18 14.87 -7.59 13.87
C ASN A 18 14.71 -6.43 14.86
N GLN A 19 14.01 -5.36 14.49
CA GLN A 19 13.73 -4.25 15.41
C GLN A 19 12.65 -4.62 16.44
N ILE A 20 11.73 -5.52 16.08
CA ILE A 20 10.61 -5.95 16.93
C ILE A 20 11.05 -7.03 17.92
N HIS A 21 12.01 -7.87 17.54
CA HIS A 21 12.52 -8.99 18.33
C HIS A 21 12.97 -8.60 19.76
N PRO A 22 13.87 -7.62 19.99
CA PRO A 22 14.31 -7.28 21.34
C PRO A 22 13.18 -6.72 22.20
N GLU A 23 12.25 -5.95 21.62
CA GLU A 23 11.07 -5.45 22.33
C GLU A 23 10.12 -6.60 22.72
N LEU A 24 9.97 -7.59 21.85
CA LEU A 24 9.16 -8.78 22.14
C LEU A 24 9.80 -9.66 23.22
N CYS A 25 11.14 -9.83 23.22
CA CYS A 25 11.85 -10.54 24.28
C CYS A 25 11.65 -9.85 25.64
N LYS A 26 11.75 -8.52 25.69
CA LYS A 26 11.53 -7.72 26.91
C LYS A 26 10.10 -7.89 27.44
N LEU A 27 9.10 -7.82 26.55
CA LEU A 27 7.70 -7.98 26.94
C LEU A 27 7.33 -9.41 27.34
N ALA A 28 7.94 -10.40 26.69
CA ALA A 28 7.70 -11.80 27.01
C ALA A 28 8.46 -12.27 28.27
N GLY A 29 9.43 -11.49 28.77
CA GLY A 29 10.30 -11.85 29.88
C GLY A 29 11.21 -13.05 29.58
N ARG A 30 11.36 -13.41 28.30
CA ARG A 30 12.14 -14.56 27.84
C ARG A 30 12.65 -14.32 26.42
N GLU A 31 13.71 -15.02 26.07
CA GLU A 31 14.19 -15.04 24.70
C GLU A 31 13.20 -15.81 23.82
N VAL A 32 12.75 -15.16 22.74
CA VAL A 32 11.88 -15.77 21.72
C VAL A 32 12.67 -15.90 20.43
N SER A 33 12.38 -16.90 19.61
CA SER A 33 13.07 -17.01 18.32
C SER A 33 12.63 -15.91 17.35
N ILE A 34 13.50 -15.51 16.42
CA ILE A 34 13.11 -14.57 15.36
C ILE A 34 11.96 -15.13 14.51
N HIS A 35 11.90 -16.45 14.35
CA HIS A 35 10.82 -17.14 13.65
C HIS A 35 9.47 -16.96 14.35
N TYR A 36 9.46 -16.91 15.69
CA TYR A 36 8.25 -16.59 16.46
C TYR A 36 7.71 -15.20 16.13
N VAL A 37 8.60 -14.22 15.95
CA VAL A 37 8.23 -12.85 15.53
C VAL A 37 7.57 -12.90 14.15
N TYR A 38 8.16 -13.59 13.18
CA TYR A 38 7.56 -13.73 11.84
C TYR A 38 6.18 -14.40 11.89
N ARG A 39 6.00 -15.48 12.67
CA ARG A 39 4.70 -16.16 12.82
C ARG A 39 3.65 -15.29 13.52
N LEU A 40 4.05 -14.51 14.52
CA LEU A 40 3.18 -13.56 15.20
C LEU A 40 2.65 -12.53 14.20
N LEU A 41 3.56 -11.92 13.44
CA LEU A 41 3.25 -10.90 12.46
C LEU A 41 2.35 -11.42 11.33
N ASP A 42 2.67 -12.61 10.80
CA ASP A 42 1.89 -13.29 9.78
C ASP A 42 0.45 -13.58 10.25
N ARG A 43 0.29 -14.08 11.48
CA ARG A 43 -1.04 -14.32 12.08
C ARG A 43 -1.87 -13.05 12.20
N HIS A 44 -1.23 -11.91 12.44
CA HIS A 44 -1.90 -10.62 12.55
C HIS A 44 -2.05 -9.91 11.19
N GLY A 45 -1.81 -10.61 10.08
CA GLY A 45 -1.99 -10.07 8.73
C GLY A 45 -1.00 -8.96 8.41
N TRP A 46 0.17 -8.95 9.04
CA TRP A 46 1.16 -7.91 8.80
C TRP A 46 1.73 -8.05 7.38
N ARG A 47 1.39 -7.10 6.53
CA ARG A 47 1.88 -7.01 5.17
C ARG A 47 2.94 -5.93 5.09
N LYS A 48 4.08 -6.23 4.45
CA LYS A 48 5.08 -5.22 4.10
C LYS A 48 4.44 -4.22 3.12
N MET A 49 3.93 -3.11 3.65
CA MET A 49 3.43 -2.00 2.84
C MET A 49 4.63 -1.20 2.37
N ALA A 50 5.22 -1.60 1.25
CA ALA A 50 6.13 -0.74 0.53
C ALA A 50 5.34 0.49 0.03
N ALA A 51 5.92 1.68 0.14
CA ALA A 51 5.37 2.85 -0.54
C ALA A 51 5.20 2.48 -2.02
N ARG A 52 4.01 2.75 -2.57
CA ARG A 52 3.73 2.41 -3.96
C ARG A 52 4.78 3.12 -4.82
N PRO A 53 5.52 2.41 -5.69
CA PRO A 53 6.57 3.04 -6.47
C PRO A 53 5.98 4.19 -7.29
N HIS A 54 6.49 5.39 -7.06
CA HIS A 54 6.14 6.57 -7.84
C HIS A 54 7.16 6.73 -8.97
N HIS A 55 6.66 7.05 -10.17
CA HIS A 55 7.54 7.34 -11.30
C HIS A 55 8.34 8.62 -11.02
N VAL A 56 9.67 8.59 -11.23
CA VAL A 56 10.58 9.70 -10.89
C VAL A 56 10.19 10.99 -11.61
N LYS A 57 9.69 10.89 -12.85
CA LYS A 57 9.23 12.04 -13.64
C LYS A 57 7.79 12.46 -13.33
N ARG A 58 7.23 12.05 -12.20
CA ARG A 58 5.88 12.45 -11.79
C ARG A 58 5.91 13.91 -11.37
N ASP A 59 5.46 14.78 -12.27
CA ASP A 59 5.11 16.15 -11.93
C ASP A 59 3.66 16.21 -11.43
N LYS A 60 3.47 16.63 -10.18
CA LYS A 60 2.15 16.76 -9.56
C LYS A 60 1.35 17.91 -10.15
N GLU A 61 2.01 19.00 -10.55
CA GLU A 61 1.34 20.19 -11.09
C GLU A 61 0.75 19.90 -12.48
N THR A 62 1.53 19.21 -13.33
CA THR A 62 1.07 18.71 -14.62
C THR A 62 -0.08 17.69 -14.49
N GLN A 63 -0.11 16.88 -13.42
CA GLN A 63 -1.21 15.94 -13.17
C GLN A 63 -2.51 16.64 -12.75
N GLU A 64 -2.42 17.66 -11.89
CA GLU A 64 -3.59 18.39 -11.42
C GLU A 64 -4.17 19.28 -12.51
N SER A 65 -3.32 19.91 -13.33
CA SER A 65 -3.77 20.67 -14.51
C SER A 65 -4.46 19.75 -15.54
N PHE A 66 -3.88 18.57 -15.82
CA PHE A 66 -4.50 17.58 -16.72
C PHE A 66 -5.83 17.05 -16.18
N LYS A 67 -5.95 16.74 -14.88
CA LYS A 67 -7.23 16.33 -14.29
C LYS A 67 -8.32 17.39 -14.46
N LYS A 68 -7.93 18.67 -14.42
CA LYS A 68 -8.86 19.80 -14.54
C LYS A 68 -9.26 20.10 -15.99
N THR A 69 -8.40 19.77 -16.96
CA THR A 69 -8.63 20.02 -18.40
C THR A 69 -9.08 18.79 -19.19
N SER A 70 -9.00 17.59 -18.61
CA SER A 70 -9.38 16.36 -19.29
C SER A 70 -10.90 16.26 -19.47
N PRO A 71 -11.41 16.13 -20.71
CA PRO A 71 -12.83 16.00 -20.97
C PRO A 71 -13.36 14.69 -20.39
N LYS A 72 -14.51 14.77 -19.71
CA LYS A 72 -15.21 13.64 -19.08
C LYS A 72 -15.93 12.79 -20.12
N SER A 73 -15.24 12.34 -21.17
CA SER A 73 -15.84 11.60 -22.27
C SER A 73 -15.51 10.11 -22.17
N SER A 74 -16.26 9.41 -21.32
CA SER A 74 -16.49 7.97 -21.47
C SER A 74 -18.00 7.68 -21.58
N GLY A 75 -18.69 8.48 -22.40
CA GLY A 75 -19.98 8.08 -22.95
C GLY A 75 -19.75 7.17 -24.15
N ARG A 76 -20.04 5.87 -23.99
CA ARG A 76 -20.02 4.86 -25.06
C ARG A 76 -20.82 5.40 -26.26
N SER A 77 -20.17 5.69 -27.38
CA SER A 77 -20.87 6.13 -28.59
C SER A 77 -21.85 5.04 -29.07
N PRO A 78 -23.14 5.34 -29.31
CA PRO A 78 -24.07 4.37 -29.87
C PRO A 78 -23.60 3.97 -31.27
N LYS A 79 -23.48 2.67 -31.54
CA LYS A 79 -23.16 2.14 -32.87
C LYS A 79 -24.27 2.55 -33.84
N LYS A 80 -23.97 3.39 -34.83
CA LYS A 80 -24.90 3.68 -35.95
C LYS A 80 -25.12 2.40 -36.75
N HIS A 81 -26.34 1.87 -36.79
CA HIS A 81 -26.74 0.83 -37.74
C HIS A 81 -26.99 1.48 -39.11
N HIS A 82 -26.41 0.90 -40.16
CA HIS A 82 -26.63 1.32 -41.54
C HIS A 82 -27.74 0.43 -42.13
N PRO A 83 -28.83 0.99 -42.71
CA PRO A 83 -29.87 0.17 -43.31
C PRO A 83 -29.39 -0.36 -44.67
N THR A 84 -29.32 -1.68 -44.81
CA THR A 84 -29.14 -2.35 -46.10
C THR A 84 -30.45 -2.26 -46.88
N LYS A 85 -30.41 -1.63 -48.06
CA LYS A 85 -31.54 -1.59 -49.01
C LYS A 85 -31.75 -2.98 -49.61
N GLY A 86 -32.99 -3.45 -49.59
CA GLY A 86 -33.50 -4.53 -50.45
C GLY A 86 -34.06 -3.96 -51.76
#